data_AF-A0A2G6M042-F1
#
_entry.id   AF-A0A2G6M042-F1
#
_cell.length_a   1.000
_cell.length_b   1.000
_cell.length_c   1.000
_cell.angle_alpha   90.00
_cell.angle_beta   90.00
_cell.angle_gamma   90.00
#
_symmetry.space_group_name_H-M   'P 1'
#
loop_
_entity.id
_entity.type
_entity.pdbx_description
1 polymer ?
#
loop_
_entity_poly.entity_id
_entity_poly.type
_entity_poly.pdbx_seq_one_letter_code
_entity_poly.pdbx_strand_id
1 'polypeptide(L)'
;MKMVVSAVLGLTVAQLIVYGEEVHEFARWRSSVLPVHIAAGRWLGESFPDSTLIATGNAGVIPFESGLPCIDMHGLCDRTIASRPLSNMGEGLPGHEKGDGLYVLSRRPDIILFMRSRFSEEPATEENIAVNLFGVSEFELWNNPVFHRNYRLESVELDFGYFNYYRRI
;
A
#
# COMPACT_ATOMS: atom_id res chain seq x y z
N MET A 1 -23.21 43.49 -9.52
CA MET A 1 -23.69 42.22 -8.93
C MET A 1 -23.75 41.07 -9.94
N LYS A 2 -24.45 41.20 -11.08
CA LYS A 2 -24.57 40.11 -12.09
C LYS A 2 -23.22 39.65 -12.69
N MET A 3 -22.30 40.56 -13.03
CA MET A 3 -20.97 40.18 -13.57
C MET A 3 -20.08 39.41 -12.57
N VAL A 4 -20.17 39.73 -11.28
CA VAL A 4 -19.37 39.06 -10.23
C VAL A 4 -19.85 37.62 -10.01
N VAL A 5 -21.17 37.39 -10.05
CA VAL A 5 -21.76 36.05 -9.94
C VAL A 5 -21.40 35.17 -11.16
N SER A 6 -21.41 35.73 -12.37
CA SER A 6 -21.02 35.01 -13.59
C SER A 6 -19.52 34.64 -13.62
N ALA A 7 -18.66 35.51 -13.10
CA ALA A 7 -17.22 35.23 -12.99
C ALA A 7 -16.91 34.12 -11.98
N VAL A 8 -17.62 34.09 -10.84
CA VAL A 8 -17.47 33.02 -9.83
C VAL A 8 -17.95 31.67 -10.36
N LEU A 9 -19.10 31.61 -11.04
CA LEU A 9 -19.60 30.38 -11.67
C LEU A 9 -18.67 29.86 -12.79
N GLY A 10 -18.09 30.75 -13.60
CA GLY A 10 -17.12 30.38 -14.63
C GLY A 10 -15.84 29.77 -14.05
N LEU A 11 -15.36 30.29 -12.91
CA LEU A 11 -14.21 29.74 -12.19
C LEU A 11 -14.51 28.36 -11.58
N THR A 12 -15.70 28.12 -11.04
CA THR A 12 -16.06 26.80 -10.48
C THR A 12 -16.18 25.73 -11.56
N VAL A 13 -16.74 26.07 -12.72
CA VAL A 13 -16.84 25.15 -13.87
C VAL A 13 -15.45 24.86 -14.47
N ALA A 14 -14.59 25.87 -14.61
CA ALA A 14 -13.22 25.67 -15.07
C ALA A 14 -12.39 24.82 -14.10
N GLN A 15 -12.55 25.01 -12.78
CA GLN A 15 -11.95 24.15 -11.76
C GLN A 15 -12.47 22.71 -11.87
N LEU A 16 -13.77 22.50 -12.06
CA LEU A 16 -14.34 21.16 -12.26
C LEU A 16 -13.81 20.48 -13.53
N ILE A 17 -13.54 21.23 -14.60
CA ILE A 17 -12.98 20.68 -15.84
C ILE A 17 -11.50 20.33 -15.65
N VAL A 18 -10.69 21.24 -15.11
CA VAL A 18 -9.25 21.03 -14.90
C VAL A 18 -9.01 19.92 -13.86
N TYR A 19 -9.65 19.98 -12.70
CA TYR A 19 -9.57 18.90 -11.71
C TYR A 19 -10.26 17.61 -12.18
N GLY A 20 -11.25 17.71 -13.07
CA GLY A 20 -11.93 16.55 -13.65
C GLY A 20 -11.02 15.73 -14.57
N GLU A 21 -10.22 16.39 -15.42
CA GLU A 21 -9.25 15.70 -16.27
C GLU A 21 -8.17 14.99 -15.45
N GLU A 22 -7.65 15.64 -14.40
CA GLU A 22 -6.67 15.04 -13.47
C GLU A 22 -7.25 13.80 -12.76
N VAL A 23 -8.50 13.85 -12.32
CA VAL A 23 -9.18 12.70 -11.68
C VAL A 23 -9.36 11.55 -12.67
N HIS A 24 -9.76 11.83 -13.92
CA HIS A 24 -9.89 10.79 -14.94
C HIS A 24 -8.54 10.19 -15.33
N GLU A 25 -7.48 10.99 -15.41
CA GLU A 25 -6.13 10.51 -15.66
C GLU A 25 -5.64 9.62 -14.52
N PHE A 26 -5.82 10.05 -13.27
CA PHE A 26 -5.51 9.24 -12.10
C PHE A 26 -6.29 7.92 -12.11
N ALA A 27 -7.58 7.94 -12.44
CA ALA A 27 -8.40 6.74 -12.53
C ALA A 27 -7.94 5.79 -13.66
N ARG A 28 -7.54 6.34 -14.82
CA ARG A 28 -6.95 5.56 -15.93
C ARG A 28 -5.63 4.92 -15.51
N TRP A 29 -4.74 5.68 -14.87
CA TRP A 29 -3.48 5.17 -14.36
C TRP A 29 -3.69 4.09 -13.28
N ARG A 30 -4.61 4.30 -12.34
CA ARG A 30 -4.98 3.29 -11.33
C ARG A 30 -5.52 2.01 -11.99
N SER A 31 -6.34 2.15 -13.02
CA SER A 31 -6.84 1.01 -13.82
C SER A 31 -5.73 0.30 -14.57
N SER A 32 -4.75 1.02 -15.13
CA SER A 32 -3.65 0.41 -15.90
C SER A 32 -2.70 -0.41 -15.04
N VAL A 33 -2.54 -0.07 -13.75
CA VAL A 33 -1.72 -0.85 -12.80
C VAL A 33 -2.52 -1.92 -12.05
N LEU A 34 -3.83 -2.04 -12.29
CA LEU A 34 -4.67 -3.03 -11.63
C LEU A 34 -4.29 -4.50 -11.96
N PRO A 35 -3.98 -4.87 -13.22
CA PRO A 35 -3.70 -6.27 -13.59
C PRO A 35 -2.58 -6.91 -12.78
N VAL A 36 -1.48 -6.20 -12.50
CA VAL A 36 -0.36 -6.75 -11.72
C VAL A 36 -0.75 -7.04 -10.26
N HIS A 37 -1.65 -6.22 -9.69
CA HIS A 37 -2.16 -6.45 -8.34
C HIS A 37 -3.13 -7.62 -8.29
N ILE A 38 -3.96 -7.79 -9.34
CA ILE A 38 -4.86 -8.93 -9.46
C ILE A 38 -4.06 -10.24 -9.54
N ALA A 39 -3.07 -10.28 -10.43
CA ALA A 39 -2.24 -11.46 -10.62
C ALA A 39 -1.49 -11.83 -9.32
N ALA A 40 -0.90 -10.86 -8.62
CA ALA A 40 -0.26 -11.11 -7.33
C ALA A 40 -1.23 -11.60 -6.24
N GLY A 41 -2.44 -11.03 -6.18
CA GLY A 41 -3.48 -11.48 -5.24
C GLY A 41 -3.90 -12.92 -5.50
N ARG A 42 -4.21 -13.27 -6.75
CA ARG A 42 -4.58 -14.65 -7.12
C ARG A 42 -3.46 -15.64 -6.84
N TRP A 43 -2.22 -15.28 -7.22
CA TRP A 43 -1.06 -16.11 -6.93
C TRP A 43 -0.90 -16.38 -5.43
N LEU A 44 -1.10 -15.37 -4.57
CA LEU A 44 -1.08 -15.57 -3.11
C LEU A 44 -2.17 -16.55 -2.64
N GLY A 45 -3.41 -16.39 -3.12
CA GLY A 45 -4.52 -17.28 -2.76
C GLY A 45 -4.33 -18.72 -3.25
N GLU A 46 -3.64 -18.91 -4.38
CA GLU A 46 -3.33 -20.24 -4.92
C GLU A 46 -2.10 -20.88 -4.24
N SER A 47 -1.15 -20.07 -3.76
CA SER A 47 0.15 -20.55 -3.28
C SER A 47 0.22 -20.78 -1.78
N PHE A 48 -0.69 -20.20 -1.00
CA PHE A 48 -0.67 -20.24 0.46
C PHE A 48 -2.00 -20.69 1.05
N PRO A 49 -2.02 -21.30 2.26
CA PRO A 49 -3.27 -21.69 2.92
C PRO A 49 -4.19 -20.48 3.19
N ASP A 50 -5.51 -20.69 3.16
CA ASP A 50 -6.53 -19.66 3.45
C ASP A 50 -6.35 -18.97 4.82
N SER A 51 -5.64 -19.61 5.76
CA SER A 51 -5.33 -19.04 7.08
C SER A 51 -4.12 -18.09 7.08
N THR A 52 -3.46 -17.88 5.93
CA THR A 52 -2.25 -17.06 5.81
C THR A 52 -2.58 -15.60 6.04
N LEU A 53 -2.02 -15.03 7.11
CA LEU A 53 -2.22 -13.63 7.46
C LEU A 53 -1.23 -12.76 6.69
N ILE A 54 -1.76 -11.88 5.83
CA ILE A 54 -0.94 -10.92 5.09
C ILE A 54 -0.98 -9.54 5.77
N ALA A 55 0.04 -8.72 5.55
CA ALA A 55 0.05 -7.31 5.93
C ALA A 55 0.47 -6.45 4.74
N THR A 56 -0.31 -5.41 4.43
CA THR A 56 -0.01 -4.48 3.33
C THR A 56 -0.54 -3.08 3.65
N GLY A 57 0.14 -2.03 3.17
CA GLY A 57 -0.36 -0.65 3.26
C GLY A 57 -1.56 -0.41 2.35
N ASN A 58 -1.60 -1.01 1.16
CA ASN A 58 -2.71 -0.86 0.23
C ASN A 58 -3.65 -2.08 0.29
N ALA A 59 -4.40 -2.19 1.39
CA ALA A 59 -5.33 -3.29 1.67
C ALA A 59 -6.62 -3.25 0.82
N GLY A 60 -6.48 -3.32 -0.50
CA GLY A 60 -7.58 -3.37 -1.46
C GLY A 60 -7.52 -4.63 -2.34
N VAL A 61 -6.98 -4.47 -3.55
CA VAL A 61 -7.02 -5.49 -4.62
C VAL A 61 -6.35 -6.80 -4.23
N ILE A 62 -5.14 -6.75 -3.63
CA ILE A 62 -4.38 -7.96 -3.30
C ILE A 62 -5.14 -8.82 -2.27
N PRO A 63 -5.57 -8.28 -1.11
CA PRO A 63 -6.42 -9.04 -0.18
C PRO A 63 -7.72 -9.52 -0.82
N PHE A 64 -8.39 -8.67 -1.61
CA PHE A 64 -9.65 -9.01 -2.25
C PHE A 64 -9.53 -10.22 -3.21
N GLU A 65 -8.55 -10.20 -4.11
CA GLU A 65 -8.34 -11.28 -5.09
C GLU A 65 -7.73 -12.54 -4.45
N SER A 66 -6.94 -12.39 -3.38
CA SER A 66 -6.35 -13.54 -2.67
C SER A 66 -7.33 -14.27 -1.75
N GLY A 67 -8.36 -13.58 -1.24
CA GLY A 67 -9.24 -14.09 -0.18
C GLY A 67 -8.57 -14.24 1.20
N LEU A 68 -7.31 -13.83 1.36
CA LEU A 68 -6.56 -14.01 2.59
C LEU A 68 -6.87 -12.94 3.65
N PRO A 69 -6.84 -13.28 4.95
CA PRO A 69 -6.96 -12.29 6.02
C PRO A 69 -5.81 -11.28 5.96
N CYS A 70 -6.12 -10.00 6.12
CA CYS A 70 -5.16 -8.90 5.91
C CYS A 70 -5.13 -7.88 7.05
N ILE A 71 -3.92 -7.48 7.47
CA ILE A 71 -3.67 -6.28 8.27
C ILE A 71 -3.44 -5.11 7.31
N ASP A 72 -4.30 -4.10 7.40
CA ASP A 72 -4.10 -2.82 6.70
C ASP A 72 -3.11 -1.95 7.46
N MET A 73 -1.88 -1.86 6.94
CA MET A 73 -0.78 -1.16 7.58
C MET A 73 -0.92 0.37 7.57
N HIS A 74 -1.90 0.95 6.86
CA HIS A 74 -2.23 2.38 6.95
C HIS A 74 -3.40 2.66 7.89
N GLY A 75 -4.11 1.64 8.36
CA GLY A 75 -5.16 1.79 9.37
C GLY A 75 -6.45 2.42 8.84
N LEU A 76 -6.76 2.32 7.55
CA LEU A 76 -8.10 2.59 7.03
C LEU A 76 -9.10 1.54 7.53
N CYS A 77 -8.65 0.27 7.58
CA CYS A 77 -9.46 -0.88 7.98
C CYS A 77 -9.01 -1.52 9.32
N ASP A 78 -7.88 -1.11 9.90
CA ASP A 78 -7.41 -1.60 11.20
C ASP A 78 -7.64 -0.55 12.31
N ARG A 79 -8.52 -0.87 13.26
CA ARG A 79 -8.91 0.04 14.36
C ARG A 79 -7.75 0.42 15.27
N THR A 80 -6.82 -0.51 15.53
CA THR A 80 -5.68 -0.27 16.42
C THR A 80 -4.77 0.78 15.80
N ILE A 81 -4.41 0.59 14.52
CA ILE A 81 -3.58 1.53 13.77
C ILE A 81 -4.32 2.87 13.59
N ALA A 82 -5.62 2.83 13.24
CA ALA A 82 -6.45 4.03 13.10
C ALA A 82 -6.45 4.88 14.37
N SER A 83 -6.47 4.25 15.55
CA SER A 83 -6.57 4.93 16.85
C SER A 83 -5.21 5.34 17.44
N ARG A 84 -4.08 4.86 16.89
CA ARG A 84 -2.74 5.18 17.40
C ARG A 84 -2.46 6.70 17.27
N PRO A 85 -2.19 7.44 18.35
CA PRO A 85 -1.79 8.84 18.23
C PRO A 85 -0.41 8.94 17.57
N LEU A 86 -0.26 9.88 16.63
CA LEU A 86 1.01 10.23 16.00
C LEU A 86 1.21 11.74 16.13
N SER A 87 2.37 12.13 16.67
CA SER A 87 2.64 13.52 17.07
C SER A 87 2.74 14.50 15.89
N ASN A 88 3.04 13.99 14.70
CA ASN A 88 3.26 14.76 13.47
C ASN A 88 2.16 14.53 12.42
N MET A 89 0.97 14.08 12.84
CA MET A 89 -0.16 13.88 11.93
C MET A 89 -0.61 15.23 11.33
N GLY A 90 -0.71 15.28 10.01
CA GLY A 90 -1.00 16.48 9.22
C GLY A 90 0.24 17.17 8.62
N GLU A 91 1.45 16.69 8.92
CA GLU A 91 2.71 17.24 8.39
C GLU A 91 3.30 16.40 7.25
N GLY A 92 2.84 15.15 7.10
CA GLY A 92 3.35 14.19 6.13
C GLY A 92 2.49 14.05 4.87
N LEU A 93 2.73 12.96 4.14
CA LEU A 93 2.03 12.65 2.90
C LEU A 93 0.60 12.13 3.21
N PRO A 94 -0.46 12.80 2.73
CA PRO A 94 -1.84 12.40 3.03
C PRO A 94 -2.10 10.92 2.73
N GLY A 95 -2.71 10.23 3.69
CA GLY A 95 -3.01 8.79 3.58
C GLY A 95 -1.87 7.85 3.97
N HIS A 96 -0.66 8.35 4.21
CA HIS A 96 0.52 7.53 4.58
C HIS A 96 1.14 7.91 5.93
N GLU A 97 0.50 8.83 6.65
CA GLU A 97 0.93 9.30 7.96
C GLU A 97 0.56 8.36 9.09
N LYS A 98 -0.24 7.33 8.82
CA LYS A 98 -0.69 6.33 9.81
C LYS A 98 0.06 5.01 9.63
N GLY A 99 0.32 4.34 10.74
CA GLY A 99 0.96 3.04 10.78
C GLY A 99 1.28 2.59 12.21
N ASP A 100 1.62 1.32 12.38
CA ASP A 100 2.10 0.72 13.64
C ASP A 100 2.86 -0.57 13.34
N GLY A 101 4.15 -0.45 13.03
CA GLY A 101 5.01 -1.59 12.69
C GLY A 101 5.20 -2.55 13.87
N LEU A 102 5.18 -2.05 15.11
CA LEU A 102 5.27 -2.90 16.30
C LEU A 102 4.01 -3.75 16.47
N TYR A 103 2.84 -3.15 16.33
CA TYR A 103 1.58 -3.88 16.33
C TYR A 103 1.54 -4.90 15.19
N VAL A 104 1.90 -4.51 13.96
CA VAL A 104 1.98 -5.44 12.81
C VAL A 104 2.86 -6.66 13.15
N LEU A 105 4.07 -6.46 13.68
CA LEU A 105 4.94 -7.57 14.10
C LEU A 105 4.33 -8.42 15.22
N SER A 106 3.67 -7.80 16.19
CA SER A 106 3.02 -8.51 17.29
C SER A 106 1.91 -9.45 16.81
N ARG A 107 1.25 -9.09 15.70
CA ARG A 107 0.23 -9.91 15.04
C ARG A 107 0.80 -11.05 14.23
N ARG A 108 2.13 -11.07 14.02
CA ARG A 108 2.88 -12.10 13.30
C ARG A 108 2.19 -12.44 11.97
N PRO A 109 2.14 -11.53 10.98
CA PRO A 109 1.72 -11.89 9.64
C PRO A 109 2.65 -12.95 9.06
N ASP A 110 2.13 -13.85 8.24
CA ASP A 110 2.92 -14.82 7.48
C ASP A 110 3.66 -14.15 6.32
N ILE A 111 3.04 -13.11 5.74
CA ILE A 111 3.56 -12.37 4.59
C ILE A 111 3.41 -10.86 4.84
N ILE A 112 4.45 -10.08 4.56
CA ILE A 112 4.42 -8.62 4.61
C ILE A 112 4.78 -8.06 3.23
N LEU A 113 3.95 -7.14 2.73
CA LEU A 113 4.12 -6.49 1.43
C LEU A 113 4.50 -5.02 1.61
N PHE A 114 5.66 -4.62 1.10
CA PHE A 114 6.10 -3.22 1.10
C PHE A 114 5.64 -2.53 -0.19
N MET A 115 5.05 -1.35 -0.05
CA MET A 115 4.15 -0.80 -1.04
C MET A 115 4.85 -0.41 -2.34
N ARG A 116 6.05 0.16 -2.27
CA ARG A 116 6.75 0.61 -3.50
C ARG A 116 7.64 -0.46 -4.13
N SER A 117 7.95 -1.52 -3.39
CA SER A 117 8.92 -2.52 -3.82
C SER A 117 8.31 -3.89 -4.08
N ARG A 118 7.00 -4.08 -3.87
CA ARG A 118 6.33 -5.36 -4.13
C ARG A 118 6.33 -5.78 -5.60
N PHE A 119 6.60 -4.87 -6.54
CA PHE A 119 6.72 -5.20 -7.96
C PHE A 119 8.00 -4.60 -8.54
N SER A 120 8.72 -5.37 -9.37
CA SER A 120 9.96 -4.93 -10.01
C SER A 120 10.27 -5.75 -11.27
N GLU A 121 11.14 -5.23 -12.14
CA GLU A 121 11.61 -5.95 -13.34
C GLU A 121 12.56 -7.10 -13.01
N GLU A 122 13.33 -6.96 -11.93
CA GLU A 122 14.28 -7.94 -11.41
C GLU A 122 13.94 -8.30 -9.95
N PRO A 123 14.42 -9.42 -9.38
CA PRO A 123 14.22 -9.73 -7.97
C PRO A 123 14.66 -8.58 -7.06
N ALA A 124 13.81 -8.15 -6.14
CA ALA A 124 14.16 -7.07 -5.22
C ALA A 124 15.32 -7.48 -4.29
N THR A 125 16.17 -6.51 -3.97
CA THR A 125 17.20 -6.65 -2.94
C THR A 125 16.81 -5.84 -1.70
N GLU A 126 17.36 -6.20 -0.54
CA GLU A 126 17.21 -5.42 0.70
C GLU A 126 17.64 -3.95 0.51
N GLU A 127 18.65 -3.68 -0.33
CA GLU A 127 19.06 -2.32 -0.68
C GLU A 127 17.96 -1.57 -1.44
N ASN A 128 17.34 -2.22 -2.44
CA ASN A 128 16.22 -1.63 -3.16
C ASN A 128 15.00 -1.39 -2.25
N ILE A 129 14.79 -2.24 -1.25
CA ILE A 129 13.71 -2.07 -0.27
C ILE A 129 13.99 -0.85 0.62
N ALA A 130 15.20 -0.75 1.17
CA ALA A 130 15.60 0.30 2.11
C ALA A 130 15.36 1.72 1.58
N VAL A 131 15.60 1.94 0.29
CA VAL A 131 15.45 3.25 -0.36
C VAL A 131 14.02 3.56 -0.80
N ASN A 132 13.12 2.58 -0.75
CA ASN A 132 11.74 2.69 -1.26
C ASN A 132 10.66 2.56 -0.17
N LEU A 133 11.05 2.50 1.11
CA LEU A 133 10.11 2.44 2.24
C LEU A 133 9.04 3.54 2.14
N PHE A 134 7.81 3.17 2.44
CA PHE A 134 6.67 4.07 2.24
C PHE A 134 5.61 3.97 3.34
N GLY A 135 5.52 5.03 4.14
CA GLY A 135 4.59 5.13 5.25
C GLY A 135 5.13 4.57 6.57
N VAL A 136 4.49 4.96 7.67
CA VAL A 136 5.01 4.77 9.04
C VAL A 136 5.32 3.29 9.35
N SER A 137 4.40 2.38 9.01
CA SER A 137 4.58 0.95 9.31
C SER A 137 5.83 0.36 8.65
N GLU A 138 6.10 0.69 7.38
CA GLU A 138 7.28 0.16 6.68
C GLU A 138 8.58 0.67 7.29
N PHE A 139 8.66 1.95 7.64
CA PHE A 139 9.82 2.52 8.34
C PHE A 139 10.04 1.87 9.70
N GLU A 140 8.97 1.65 10.47
CA GLU A 140 9.08 1.01 11.79
C GLU A 140 9.45 -0.46 11.71
N LEU A 141 8.90 -1.20 10.74
CA LEU A 141 9.26 -2.58 10.46
C LEU A 141 10.73 -2.70 10.08
N TRP A 142 11.16 -1.89 9.11
CA TRP A 142 12.54 -1.90 8.62
C TRP A 142 13.56 -1.57 9.70
N ASN A 143 13.25 -0.64 10.60
CA ASN A 143 14.16 -0.27 11.69
C ASN A 143 14.10 -1.24 12.88
N ASN A 144 13.27 -2.29 12.84
CA ASN A 144 13.12 -3.24 13.93
C ASN A 144 13.95 -4.52 13.73
N PRO A 145 14.93 -4.82 14.60
CA PRO A 145 15.73 -6.05 14.49
C PRO A 145 14.89 -7.35 14.56
N VAL A 146 13.71 -7.32 15.17
CA VAL A 146 12.79 -8.48 15.21
C VAL A 146 12.27 -8.80 13.81
N PHE A 147 12.03 -7.80 12.96
CA PHE A 147 11.60 -8.02 11.59
C PHE A 147 12.68 -8.79 10.81
N HIS A 148 13.91 -8.27 10.76
CA HIS A 148 15.04 -8.89 10.05
C HIS A 148 15.42 -10.28 10.56
N ARG A 149 15.12 -10.61 11.82
CA ARG A 149 15.34 -11.96 12.37
C ARG A 149 14.27 -12.97 12.01
N ASN A 150 13.04 -12.53 11.73
CA ASN A 150 11.89 -13.41 11.59
C ASN A 150 11.27 -13.37 10.19
N TYR A 151 11.75 -12.51 9.29
CA TYR A 151 11.25 -12.37 7.94
C TYR A 151 12.39 -12.41 6.94
N ARG A 152 12.14 -13.00 5.78
CA ARG A 152 13.07 -13.06 4.66
C ARG A 152 12.39 -12.52 3.41
N LEU A 153 13.10 -11.69 2.66
CA LEU A 153 12.67 -11.25 1.34
C LEU A 153 12.65 -12.44 0.37
N GLU A 154 11.52 -12.64 -0.29
CA GLU A 154 11.32 -13.58 -1.39
C GLU A 154 10.82 -12.82 -2.62
N SER A 155 11.18 -13.32 -3.79
CA SER A 155 10.75 -12.83 -5.08
C SER A 155 10.27 -14.00 -5.92
N VAL A 156 9.08 -13.87 -6.52
CA VAL A 156 8.54 -14.82 -7.47
C VAL A 156 8.34 -14.13 -8.82
N GLU A 157 8.76 -14.79 -9.90
CA GLU A 157 8.51 -14.32 -11.26
C GLU A 157 7.07 -14.63 -11.67
N LEU A 158 6.37 -13.64 -12.20
CA LEU A 158 5.03 -13.70 -12.75
C LEU A 158 5.05 -13.08 -14.16
N ASP A 159 3.95 -13.19 -14.91
CA ASP A 159 3.85 -12.73 -16.31
C ASP A 159 4.15 -11.23 -16.54
N PHE A 160 4.27 -10.43 -15.48
CA PHE A 160 4.53 -8.99 -15.52
C PHE A 160 5.88 -8.58 -14.91
N GLY A 161 6.71 -9.53 -14.49
CA GLY A 161 7.94 -9.30 -13.74
C GLY A 161 7.90 -9.97 -12.36
N TYR A 162 8.60 -9.41 -11.37
CA TYR A 162 8.72 -10.02 -10.05
C TYR A 162 7.71 -9.46 -9.06
N PHE A 163 7.11 -10.35 -8.28
CA PHE A 163 6.36 -10.05 -7.07
C PHE A 163 7.22 -10.32 -5.85
N ASN A 164 7.48 -9.28 -5.05
CA ASN A 164 8.37 -9.31 -3.90
C ASN A 164 7.59 -9.20 -2.60
N TYR A 165 7.92 -10.05 -1.63
CA TYR A 165 7.27 -10.08 -0.34
C TYR A 165 8.20 -10.60 0.75
N TYR A 166 7.95 -10.22 1.99
CA TYR A 166 8.65 -10.77 3.14
C TYR A 166 7.87 -11.94 3.71
N ARG A 167 8.49 -13.12 3.76
CA ARG A 167 7.91 -14.32 4.35
C ARG A 167 8.44 -14.55 5.75
N ARG A 168 7.55 -14.89 6.69
CA ARG A 168 7.94 -15.27 8.05
C ARG A 168 8.70 -16.60 8.04
N ILE A 169 9.82 -16.69 8.76
CA ILE A 169 10.64 -17.90 8.95
C ILE A 169 10.39 -18.58 10.29
#